data_AF-A0A6G9Y7W4-F1
#
_entry.id   AF-A0A6G9Y7W4-F1
#
_cell.length_a   1.000
_cell.length_b   1.000
_cell.length_c   1.000
_cell.angle_alpha   90.00
_cell.angle_beta   90.00
_cell.angle_gamma   90.00
#
_symmetry.space_group_name_H-M   'P 1'
#
loop_
_entity.id
_entity.type
_entity.pdbx_description
1 polymer ?
#
loop_
_entity_poly.entity_id
_entity_poly.type
_entity_poly.pdbx_seq_one_letter_code
_entity_poly.pdbx_strand_id
1 'polypeptide(L)'
;MSPKLIRALAVVGTVAVVALLAVLALRGNGGSNDPVAASLTKSARATTTQARPVEASPPATRAPGVPDRAYATLREIDAGRWPDSANAPGTKGGDPWMNRAGTLPAKDAAGKAITYREWDVNPKQRGQTRDAERIVTGSDGSAWYTGDHYQTFTRMR
;
A
#
# COMPACT_ATOMS: atom_id res chain seq x y z
N MET A 1 19.64 31.26 42.71
CA MET A 1 18.64 31.45 43.78
C MET A 1 17.28 31.66 43.12
N SER A 2 16.29 30.84 43.44
CA SER A 2 14.92 30.92 42.90
C SER A 2 13.91 30.95 44.03
N PRO A 3 12.82 31.72 43.88
CA PRO A 3 11.50 31.23 44.27
C PRO A 3 10.46 31.57 43.17
N LYS A 4 9.79 30.59 42.54
CA LYS A 4 8.50 29.96 42.93
C LYS A 4 7.40 31.00 43.23
N LEU A 5 6.55 31.27 42.23
CA LEU A 5 5.18 30.73 42.04
C LEU A 5 4.09 31.46 42.86
N ILE A 6 3.20 32.16 42.15
CA ILE A 6 1.84 32.50 42.62
C ILE A 6 0.86 31.95 41.58
N ARG A 7 -0.10 31.14 42.05
CA ARG A 7 -1.26 30.61 41.31
C ARG A 7 -2.53 31.06 42.04
N ALA A 8 -3.57 31.50 41.31
CA ALA A 8 -5.01 31.33 41.59
C ALA A 8 -5.80 32.17 40.55
N LEU A 9 -6.36 31.59 39.48
CA LEU A 9 -7.73 31.08 39.30
C LEU A 9 -8.88 32.01 39.75
N ALA A 10 -9.71 32.42 38.78
CA ALA A 10 -11.12 32.75 38.96
C ALA A 10 -11.92 32.20 37.77
N VAL A 11 -13.02 31.52 38.07
CA VAL A 11 -13.89 30.76 37.17
C VAL A 11 -15.35 31.15 37.48
N VAL A 12 -16.12 31.42 36.40
CA VAL A 12 -17.58 31.27 36.20
C VAL A 12 -18.59 32.39 36.56
N GLY A 13 -19.39 32.73 35.53
CA GLY A 13 -20.85 32.94 35.59
C GLY A 13 -21.34 33.98 34.56
N THR A 14 -22.37 33.80 33.72
CA THR A 14 -23.41 32.76 33.53
C THR A 14 -24.26 33.13 32.28
N VAL A 15 -24.44 32.17 31.38
CA VAL A 15 -25.70 31.72 30.70
C VAL A 15 -26.80 32.76 30.40
N ALA A 16 -27.12 32.92 29.11
CA ALA A 16 -28.46 33.28 28.63
C ALA A 16 -29.10 32.11 27.85
N VAL A 17 -29.90 31.34 28.60
CA VAL A 17 -31.23 30.80 28.29
C VAL A 17 -31.44 29.90 27.04
N VAL A 18 -31.49 28.61 27.37
CA VAL A 18 -32.23 27.48 26.76
C VAL A 18 -33.71 27.80 26.50
N ALA A 19 -34.22 27.54 25.28
CA ALA A 19 -35.47 26.78 25.03
C ALA A 19 -35.94 26.92 23.57
N LEU A 20 -35.84 25.84 22.76
CA LEU A 20 -36.98 25.29 22.04
C LEU A 20 -36.65 23.89 21.48
N LEU A 21 -37.29 22.89 22.08
CA LEU A 21 -37.23 21.46 21.75
C LEU A 21 -38.40 21.09 20.80
N ALA A 22 -38.11 20.17 19.88
CA ALA A 22 -38.98 19.13 19.27
C ALA A 22 -40.22 19.54 18.43
N VAL A 23 -40.41 18.90 17.27
CA VAL A 23 -41.63 18.11 16.90
C VAL A 23 -41.39 17.28 15.63
N LEU A 24 -41.81 16.01 15.73
CA LEU A 24 -41.95 14.94 14.75
C LEU A 24 -43.44 14.84 14.33
N ALA A 25 -43.77 14.83 13.03
CA ALA A 25 -45.04 14.33 12.44
C ALA A 25 -44.83 14.30 10.90
N LEU A 26 -44.93 13.21 10.14
CA LEU A 26 -45.97 12.19 9.93
C LEU A 26 -47.31 12.72 9.37
N ARG A 27 -47.57 12.37 8.10
CA ARG A 27 -48.85 12.07 7.41
C ARG A 27 -49.55 13.14 6.55
N GLY A 28 -49.78 12.75 5.30
CA GLY A 28 -50.88 13.11 4.39
C GLY A 28 -50.59 12.43 3.04
N ASN A 29 -51.12 11.26 2.64
CA ASN A 29 -52.48 10.73 2.46
C ASN A 29 -53.26 11.31 1.27
N GLY A 30 -53.48 10.48 0.23
CA GLY A 30 -54.73 10.46 -0.53
C GLY A 30 -54.61 10.24 -2.04
N GLY A 31 -55.10 9.10 -2.54
CA GLY A 31 -55.50 8.96 -3.94
C GLY A 31 -55.31 7.57 -4.56
N SER A 32 -56.27 6.67 -4.32
CA SER A 32 -56.37 5.29 -4.84
C SER A 32 -56.51 5.21 -6.37
N ASN A 33 -56.12 4.06 -6.96
CA ASN A 33 -56.92 3.19 -7.86
C ASN A 33 -56.00 2.27 -8.70
N ASP A 34 -55.94 0.97 -8.36
CA ASP A 34 -55.55 -0.12 -9.27
C ASP A 34 -56.72 -0.39 -10.26
N PRO A 35 -56.49 -0.89 -11.50
CA PRO A 35 -56.37 -2.34 -11.70
C PRO A 35 -55.42 -2.83 -12.82
N VAL A 36 -54.80 -3.98 -12.52
CA VAL A 36 -54.56 -5.18 -13.35
C VAL A 36 -54.18 -5.02 -14.84
N ALA A 37 -52.94 -5.40 -15.17
CA ALA A 37 -52.63 -6.10 -16.43
C ALA A 37 -51.39 -7.00 -16.26
N ALA A 38 -51.61 -8.30 -16.46
CA ALA A 38 -50.58 -9.32 -16.56
C ALA A 38 -49.69 -9.11 -17.79
N SER A 39 -48.41 -9.48 -17.70
CA SER A 39 -47.57 -10.06 -18.78
C SER A 39 -46.16 -10.33 -18.24
N LEU A 40 -45.83 -11.61 -17.98
CA LEU A 40 -44.98 -12.47 -18.83
C LEU A 40 -43.46 -12.30 -18.64
N THR A 41 -42.89 -13.31 -17.99
CA THR A 41 -41.60 -13.97 -18.31
C THR A 41 -40.41 -13.12 -18.75
N LYS A 42 -39.38 -13.03 -17.89
CA LYS A 42 -38.02 -13.43 -18.28
C LYS A 42 -37.14 -13.65 -17.05
N SER A 43 -36.87 -14.91 -16.75
CA SER A 43 -35.77 -15.30 -15.87
C SER A 43 -34.47 -14.90 -16.58
N ALA A 44 -33.90 -13.75 -16.20
CA ALA A 44 -32.57 -13.36 -16.63
C ALA A 44 -31.56 -14.00 -15.68
N ARG A 45 -31.02 -15.14 -16.12
CA ARG A 45 -29.84 -15.77 -15.56
C ARG A 45 -28.72 -14.74 -15.53
N ALA A 46 -28.39 -14.23 -14.35
CA ALA A 46 -27.18 -13.46 -14.14
C ALA A 46 -25.98 -14.40 -14.32
N THR A 47 -25.43 -14.43 -15.52
CA THR A 47 -24.10 -14.95 -15.78
C THR A 47 -23.13 -14.00 -15.09
N THR A 48 -22.57 -14.40 -13.95
CA THR A 48 -21.39 -13.74 -13.39
C THR A 48 -20.25 -13.95 -14.36
N THR A 49 -20.09 -13.03 -15.31
CA THR A 49 -18.89 -12.89 -16.13
C THR A 49 -17.76 -12.51 -15.18
N GLN A 50 -17.01 -13.52 -14.76
CA GLN A 50 -15.75 -13.41 -14.06
C GLN A 50 -14.85 -12.44 -14.82
N ALA A 51 -14.45 -11.36 -14.15
CA ALA A 51 -13.61 -10.33 -14.73
C ALA A 51 -12.33 -10.97 -15.30
N ARG A 52 -12.17 -10.83 -16.61
CA ARG A 52 -10.98 -11.16 -17.38
C ARG A 52 -9.75 -10.52 -16.71
N PRO A 53 -8.62 -11.23 -16.56
CA PRO A 53 -7.39 -10.61 -16.10
C PRO A 53 -7.05 -9.46 -17.05
N VAL A 54 -6.86 -8.27 -16.50
CA VAL A 54 -6.30 -7.14 -17.23
C VAL A 54 -4.95 -7.58 -17.79
N GLU A 55 -4.92 -7.74 -19.11
CA GLU A 55 -3.75 -8.08 -19.90
C GLU A 55 -2.78 -6.90 -19.80
N ALA A 56 -1.83 -7.03 -18.87
CA ALA A 56 -0.72 -6.10 -18.74
C ALA A 56 0.08 -6.10 -20.04
N SER A 57 0.52 -4.92 -20.47
CA SER A 57 1.41 -4.69 -21.61
C SER A 57 2.48 -5.77 -21.74
N PRO A 58 2.91 -6.13 -22.97
CA PRO A 58 3.89 -7.19 -23.20
C PRO A 58 5.10 -6.97 -22.27
N PRO A 59 5.55 -8.01 -21.54
CA PRO A 59 6.60 -7.83 -20.55
C PRO A 59 7.85 -7.35 -21.28
N ALA A 60 8.38 -6.21 -20.86
CA ALA A 60 9.80 -5.91 -21.05
C ALA A 60 10.59 -7.18 -20.67
N THR A 61 11.50 -7.62 -21.56
CA THR A 61 12.24 -8.87 -21.43
C THR A 61 12.75 -9.03 -20.00
N ARG A 62 12.23 -10.03 -19.29
CA ARG A 62 12.65 -10.37 -17.92
C ARG A 62 14.12 -10.78 -17.95
N ALA A 63 14.89 -10.33 -16.97
CA ALA A 63 16.28 -10.74 -16.83
C ALA A 63 16.35 -12.25 -16.51
N PRO A 64 17.22 -13.02 -17.18
CA PRO A 64 17.39 -14.44 -16.90
C PRO A 64 17.69 -14.69 -15.42
N GLY A 65 17.07 -15.71 -14.82
CA GLY A 65 17.29 -16.08 -13.43
C GLY A 65 16.55 -15.22 -12.39
N VAL A 66 15.85 -14.16 -12.79
CA VAL A 66 15.01 -13.36 -11.89
C VAL A 66 13.57 -13.87 -11.95
N PRO A 67 12.96 -14.32 -10.84
CA PRO A 67 11.60 -14.84 -10.86
C PRO A 67 10.57 -13.72 -11.06
N ASP A 68 9.45 -14.02 -11.74
CA ASP A 68 8.39 -13.03 -12.04
C ASP A 68 7.83 -12.34 -10.79
N ARG A 69 7.79 -13.06 -9.65
CA ARG A 69 7.37 -12.49 -8.36
C ARG A 69 8.26 -11.34 -7.91
N ALA A 70 9.57 -11.39 -8.18
CA ALA A 70 10.46 -10.28 -7.85
C ALA A 70 10.10 -9.02 -8.67
N TYR A 71 9.67 -9.18 -9.92
CA TYR A 71 9.15 -8.04 -10.68
C TYR A 71 7.80 -7.54 -10.21
N ALA A 72 6.94 -8.42 -9.65
CA ALA A 72 5.72 -7.98 -8.98
C ALA A 72 6.05 -7.13 -7.75
N THR A 73 6.95 -7.61 -6.89
CA THR A 73 7.43 -6.86 -5.73
C THR A 73 8.10 -5.55 -6.14
N LEU A 74 8.92 -5.54 -7.20
CA LEU A 74 9.54 -4.33 -7.72
C LEU A 74 8.50 -3.28 -8.13
N ARG A 75 7.38 -3.68 -8.75
CA ARG A 75 6.28 -2.75 -9.06
C ARG A 75 5.63 -2.15 -7.81
N GLU A 76 5.49 -2.94 -6.74
CA GLU A 76 4.97 -2.45 -5.46
C GLU A 76 5.97 -1.51 -4.76
N ILE A 77 7.28 -1.79 -4.86
CA ILE A 77 8.37 -0.93 -4.38
C ILE A 77 8.34 0.41 -5.13
N ASP A 78 8.29 0.38 -6.47
CA ASP A 78 8.26 1.57 -7.31
C ASP A 78 7.00 2.42 -7.05
N ALA A 79 5.89 1.78 -6.68
CA ALA A 79 4.66 2.47 -6.30
C ALA A 79 4.64 2.95 -4.84
N GLY A 80 5.71 2.71 -4.07
CA GLY A 80 5.81 3.10 -2.66
C GLY A 80 4.87 2.32 -1.73
N ARG A 81 4.35 1.16 -2.17
CA ARG A 81 3.39 0.35 -1.40
C ARG A 81 4.04 -0.82 -0.68
N TRP A 82 5.25 -1.21 -1.04
CA TRP A 82 5.99 -2.28 -0.34
C TRP A 82 6.80 -1.69 0.83
N PRO A 83 6.92 -2.36 2.00
CA PRO A 83 6.44 -3.72 2.32
C PRO A 83 4.99 -3.81 2.81
N ASP A 84 4.27 -2.70 2.99
CA ASP A 84 2.93 -2.71 3.60
C ASP A 84 1.90 -3.54 2.81
N SER A 85 1.93 -3.43 1.48
CA SER A 85 1.11 -4.23 0.56
C SER A 85 1.32 -5.75 0.66
N ALA A 86 2.41 -6.20 1.28
CA ALA A 86 2.64 -7.61 1.58
C ALA A 86 1.59 -8.17 2.57
N ASN A 87 0.97 -7.29 3.39
CA ASN A 87 0.05 -7.66 4.47
C ASN A 87 0.59 -8.79 5.38
N ALA A 88 1.91 -8.81 5.57
CA ALA A 88 2.62 -9.87 6.28
C ALA A 88 3.57 -9.27 7.31
N PRO A 89 3.19 -9.23 8.60
CA PRO A 89 4.01 -8.65 9.66
C PRO A 89 5.43 -9.21 9.69
N GLY A 90 6.41 -8.29 9.70
CA GLY A 90 7.84 -8.62 9.71
C GLY A 90 8.48 -8.76 8.33
N THR A 91 7.72 -8.58 7.25
CA THR A 91 8.30 -8.24 5.92
C THR A 91 8.94 -6.87 6.02
N LYS A 92 10.15 -6.73 5.47
CA LYS A 92 10.96 -5.51 5.55
C LYS A 92 11.28 -4.94 4.19
N GLY A 93 11.52 -3.64 4.17
CA GLY A 93 12.07 -2.99 3.00
C GLY A 93 12.22 -1.49 3.20
N GLY A 94 13.11 -0.92 2.40
CA GLY A 94 13.42 0.49 2.42
C GLY A 94 14.55 0.89 3.38
N ASP A 95 15.15 -0.06 4.07
CA ASP A 95 16.33 0.21 4.89
C ASP A 95 17.54 0.54 4.00
N PRO A 96 18.45 1.44 4.43
CA PRO A 96 19.67 1.73 3.70
C PRO A 96 20.55 0.48 3.56
N TRP A 97 20.99 0.19 2.34
CA TRP A 97 21.95 -0.87 2.05
C TRP A 97 23.30 -0.27 1.66
N MET A 98 24.35 -0.62 2.38
CA MET A 98 25.62 0.12 2.33
C MET A 98 26.57 -0.30 1.20
N ASN A 99 26.23 -1.34 0.43
CA ASN A 99 27.13 -1.92 -0.59
C ASN A 99 28.56 -2.20 -0.07
N ARG A 100 28.68 -2.76 1.13
CA ARG A 100 29.98 -2.90 1.82
C ARG A 100 30.99 -3.77 1.05
N ALA A 101 30.48 -4.75 0.30
CA ALA A 101 31.29 -5.62 -0.54
C ALA A 101 31.68 -4.97 -1.88
N GLY A 102 31.11 -3.81 -2.23
CA GLY A 102 31.38 -3.13 -3.49
C GLY A 102 30.92 -3.90 -4.73
N THR A 103 29.95 -4.82 -4.58
CA THR A 103 29.46 -5.68 -5.68
C THR A 103 28.58 -4.93 -6.66
N LEU A 104 27.92 -3.85 -6.21
CA LEU A 104 27.17 -2.94 -7.07
C LEU A 104 27.97 -1.67 -7.39
N PRO A 105 27.68 -0.95 -8.49
CA PRO A 105 28.36 0.30 -8.82
C PRO A 105 28.29 1.34 -7.67
N ALA A 106 29.39 2.02 -7.37
CA ALA A 106 29.41 3.06 -6.34
C ALA A 106 28.94 4.43 -6.85
N LYS A 107 28.98 4.64 -8.18
CA LYS A 107 28.67 5.91 -8.84
C LYS A 107 27.80 5.68 -10.06
N ASP A 108 26.94 6.64 -10.36
CA ASP A 108 26.13 6.66 -11.56
C ASP A 108 26.94 7.11 -12.79
N ALA A 109 26.29 7.17 -13.96
CA ALA A 109 26.92 7.56 -15.22
C ALA A 109 27.46 9.01 -15.21
N ALA A 110 26.95 9.87 -14.33
CA ALA A 110 27.41 11.25 -14.14
C ALA A 110 28.50 11.36 -13.06
N GLY A 111 28.90 10.25 -12.44
CA GLY A 111 29.91 10.20 -11.39
C GLY A 111 29.41 10.55 -9.99
N LYS A 112 28.09 10.71 -9.79
CA LYS A 112 27.49 10.94 -8.47
C LYS A 112 27.37 9.63 -7.70
N ALA A 113 27.60 9.68 -6.39
CA ALA A 113 27.48 8.50 -5.53
C ALA A 113 26.05 7.94 -5.53
N ILE A 114 25.94 6.61 -5.70
CA ILE A 114 24.66 5.90 -5.63
C ILE A 114 24.39 5.50 -4.18
N THR A 115 23.22 5.85 -3.66
CA THR A 115 22.71 5.28 -2.41
C THR A 115 21.77 4.13 -2.72
N TYR A 116 21.80 3.10 -1.88
CA TYR A 116 21.00 1.90 -2.08
C TYR A 116 20.04 1.66 -0.92
N ARG A 117 18.91 1.04 -1.25
CA ARG A 117 17.93 0.53 -0.28
C ARG A 117 17.66 -0.94 -0.57
N GLU A 118 17.43 -1.72 0.47
CA GLU A 118 17.10 -3.15 0.35
C GLU A 118 15.63 -3.43 0.65
N TRP A 119 15.12 -4.49 0.03
CA TRP A 119 13.73 -4.91 0.13
C TRP A 119 13.64 -6.43 0.15
N ASP A 120 12.86 -7.00 1.07
CA ASP A 120 12.47 -8.40 0.99
C ASP A 120 11.67 -8.62 -0.31
N VAL A 121 11.92 -9.73 -1.01
CA VAL A 121 11.15 -10.06 -2.23
C VAL A 121 9.79 -10.66 -1.89
N ASN A 122 9.76 -11.60 -0.95
CA ASN A 122 8.56 -12.33 -0.58
C ASN A 122 7.99 -11.84 0.76
N PRO A 123 6.65 -11.91 0.95
CA PRO A 123 6.05 -11.72 2.25
C PRO A 123 6.63 -12.71 3.27
N LYS A 124 7.01 -12.22 4.45
CA LYS A 124 7.54 -13.06 5.53
C LYS A 124 6.47 -14.06 6.01
N GLN A 125 6.85 -15.33 6.05
CA GLN A 125 5.98 -16.38 6.58
C GLN A 125 5.91 -16.36 8.11
N ARG A 126 4.73 -16.63 8.67
CA ARG A 126 4.53 -16.68 10.13
C ARG A 126 5.32 -17.84 10.74
N GLY A 127 6.02 -17.59 11.84
CA GLY A 127 6.85 -18.59 12.51
C GLY A 127 8.17 -18.91 11.79
N GLN A 128 8.45 -18.27 10.64
CA GLN A 128 9.71 -18.45 9.91
C GLN A 128 10.54 -17.18 9.94
N THR A 129 11.84 -17.33 9.70
CA THR A 129 12.71 -16.20 9.37
C THR A 129 12.40 -15.68 7.97
N ARG A 130 12.91 -14.50 7.64
CA ARG A 130 12.91 -14.03 6.25
C ARG A 130 13.76 -14.96 5.39
N ASP A 131 13.40 -15.13 4.13
CA ASP A 131 14.19 -15.88 3.16
C ASP A 131 15.46 -15.11 2.74
N ALA A 132 16.18 -15.63 1.75
CA ALA A 132 17.40 -15.03 1.20
C ALA A 132 17.15 -13.99 0.10
N GLU A 133 15.95 -13.91 -0.46
CA GLU A 133 15.69 -13.16 -1.69
C GLU A 133 15.53 -11.66 -1.40
N ARG A 134 16.26 -10.83 -2.14
CA ARG A 134 16.21 -9.37 -1.98
C ARG A 134 16.18 -8.66 -3.31
N ILE A 135 15.53 -7.50 -3.30
CA ILE A 135 15.72 -6.44 -4.29
C ILE A 135 16.55 -5.34 -3.65
N VAL A 136 17.49 -4.80 -4.41
CA VAL A 136 18.27 -3.60 -4.04
C VAL A 136 18.01 -2.52 -5.07
N THR A 137 17.48 -1.38 -4.66
CA THR A 137 17.20 -0.23 -5.54
C THR A 137 18.23 0.87 -5.32
N GLY A 138 18.80 1.39 -6.42
CA GLY A 138 19.74 2.52 -6.39
C GLY A 138 19.04 3.86 -6.58
N SER A 139 19.63 4.93 -6.04
CA SER A 139 19.19 6.31 -6.24
C SER A 139 19.30 6.79 -7.69
N ASP A 140 20.04 6.06 -8.52
CA ASP A 140 20.15 6.24 -9.97
C ASP A 140 18.99 5.61 -10.74
N GLY A 141 18.04 4.98 -10.04
CA GLY A 141 16.90 4.27 -10.62
C GLY A 141 17.17 2.81 -10.95
N SER A 142 18.39 2.31 -10.73
CA SER A 142 18.72 0.89 -10.94
C SER A 142 17.97 -0.03 -9.95
N ALA A 143 17.73 -1.27 -10.36
CA ALA A 143 17.25 -2.30 -9.46
C ALA A 143 17.95 -3.63 -9.72
N TRP A 144 18.32 -4.31 -8.64
CA TRP A 144 19.09 -5.54 -8.65
C TRP A 144 18.39 -6.60 -7.83
N TYR A 145 18.30 -7.82 -8.35
CA TYR A 145 17.80 -8.98 -7.63
C TYR A 145 18.96 -9.85 -7.15
N THR A 146 18.85 -10.35 -5.92
CA THR A 146 19.70 -11.42 -5.38
C THR A 146 18.80 -12.53 -4.83
N GLY A 147 19.07 -13.76 -5.24
CA GLY A 147 18.39 -14.96 -4.71
C GLY A 147 19.17 -15.64 -3.58
N ASP A 148 20.37 -15.16 -3.29
CA ASP A 148 21.40 -15.80 -2.47
C ASP A 148 21.91 -14.88 -1.36
N HIS A 149 21.07 -13.94 -0.92
CA HIS A 149 21.36 -13.04 0.18
C HIS A 149 22.65 -12.21 -0.03
N TYR A 150 22.66 -11.47 -1.14
CA TYR A 150 23.69 -10.51 -1.57
C TYR A 150 25.01 -11.11 -2.07
N GLN A 151 25.08 -12.42 -2.34
CA GLN A 151 26.29 -13.03 -2.91
C GLN A 151 26.41 -12.73 -4.40
N THR A 152 25.32 -12.84 -5.16
CA THR A 152 25.26 -12.50 -6.57
C THR A 152 24.08 -11.59 -6.86
N PHE A 153 24.20 -10.80 -7.94
CA PHE A 153 23.19 -9.85 -8.35
C PHE A 153 22.88 -9.97 -9.84
N THR A 154 21.59 -9.91 -10.17
CA THR A 154 21.12 -9.78 -11.54
C THR A 154 20.41 -8.46 -11.69
N ARG A 155 20.81 -7.66 -12.70
CA ARG A 155 20.21 -6.36 -12.96
C ARG A 155 18.81 -6.55 -13.54
N MET A 156 17.82 -5.88 -12.93
CA MET A 156 16.42 -5.90 -13.39
C MET A 156 16.11 -4.70 -14.29
N ARG A 157 16.77 -3.56 -14.07
CA ARG A 157 16.74 -2.33 -14.88
C ARG A 157 17.96 -1.44 -14.59
#